data_AF-A0A317LSF3-F1
#
_entry.id   AF-A0A317LSF3-F1
#
_cell.length_a   1.000
_cell.length_b   1.000
_cell.length_c   1.000
_cell.angle_alpha   90.00
_cell.angle_beta   90.00
_cell.angle_gamma   90.00
#
_symmetry.space_group_name_H-M   'P 1'
#
loop_
_entity.id
_entity.type
_entity.pdbx_description
1 polymer ?
#
loop_
_entity_poly.entity_id
_entity_poly.type
_entity_poly.pdbx_seq_one_letter_code
_entity_poly.pdbx_strand_id
1 'polypeptide(L)'
;MLKKLLLLALLAVLVGVLSGIASLVYQKLYIETVGEGFVNIASTANIMKACLLGAFAAAIGYFLLSLVLKGKTEMVFNILFVVLSIASILQPIKFMLPLEQESPELFPGLAVPMHFFPALGWFALRPFFGKSI
;
A
#
# COMPACT_ATOMS: atom_id res chain seq x y z
N MET A 1 -21.61 6.34 -13.89
CA MET A 1 -20.66 5.25 -13.54
C MET A 1 -19.25 5.50 -14.03
N LEU A 2 -19.02 5.80 -15.32
CA LEU A 2 -17.68 6.02 -15.87
C LEU A 2 -16.86 7.10 -15.12
N LYS A 3 -17.46 8.27 -14.86
CA LYS A 3 -16.81 9.34 -14.07
C LYS A 3 -16.33 8.88 -12.70
N LYS A 4 -17.13 8.05 -12.00
CA LYS A 4 -16.77 7.50 -10.68
C LYS A 4 -15.55 6.57 -10.78
N LEU A 5 -15.53 5.70 -11.79
CA LEU A 5 -14.39 4.81 -12.05
C LEU A 5 -13.11 5.58 -12.37
N LEU A 6 -13.20 6.61 -13.22
CA LEU A 6 -12.05 7.45 -13.56
C LEU A 6 -11.48 8.19 -12.34
N LEU A 7 -12.35 8.72 -11.47
CA LEU A 7 -11.92 9.36 -10.23
C LEU A 7 -11.30 8.38 -9.23
N LEU A 8 -11.83 7.16 -9.11
CA LEU A 8 -11.23 6.10 -8.29
C LEU A 8 -9.88 5.65 -8.83
N ALA A 9 -9.73 5.53 -10.16
CA ALA A 9 -8.46 5.23 -10.80
C ALA A 9 -7.44 6.34 -10.57
N LEU A 10 -7.84 7.61 -10.68
CA LEU A 10 -6.99 8.75 -10.37
C LEU A 10 -6.54 8.72 -8.90
N LEU A 11 -7.47 8.49 -7.97
CA LEU A 11 -7.14 8.33 -6.55
C LEU A 11 -6.15 7.18 -6.33
N ALA A 12 -6.37 6.03 -6.96
CA ALA A 12 -5.45 4.87 -6.87
C ALA A 12 -4.04 5.22 -7.36
N VAL A 13 -3.91 5.93 -8.48
CA VAL A 13 -2.60 6.37 -8.99
C VAL A 13 -1.93 7.31 -8.00
N LEU A 14 -2.64 8.32 -7.49
CA LEU A 14 -2.09 9.28 -6.52
C LEU A 14 -1.64 8.59 -5.24
N VAL A 15 -2.51 7.73 -4.66
CA VAL A 15 -2.20 6.96 -3.45
C VAL A 15 -1.01 6.03 -3.70
N GLY A 16 -1.01 5.28 -4.79
CA GLY A 16 0.05 4.31 -5.10
C GLY A 16 1.40 4.97 -5.34
N VAL A 17 1.43 6.08 -6.09
CA VAL A 17 2.68 6.84 -6.34
C VAL A 17 3.20 7.46 -5.06
N LEU A 18 2.36 8.15 -4.27
CA LEU A 18 2.80 8.77 -3.02
C LEU A 18 3.26 7.73 -1.98
N SER A 19 2.56 6.59 -1.90
CA SER A 19 2.95 5.48 -1.01
C SER A 19 4.27 4.84 -1.45
N GLY A 20 4.47 4.71 -2.77
CA GLY A 20 5.73 4.24 -3.34
C GLY A 20 6.88 5.20 -3.02
N ILE A 21 6.69 6.50 -3.23
CA ILE A 21 7.70 7.51 -2.86
C ILE A 21 8.00 7.46 -1.36
N ALA A 22 6.97 7.41 -0.50
CA ALA A 22 7.17 7.28 0.95
C ALA A 22 7.95 6.01 1.33
N SER A 23 7.68 4.89 0.65
CA SER A 23 8.42 3.64 0.81
C SER A 23 9.88 3.77 0.41
N LEU A 24 10.18 4.46 -0.70
CA LEU A 24 11.56 4.68 -1.15
C LEU A 24 12.33 5.60 -0.20
N VAL A 25 11.68 6.66 0.30
CA VAL A 25 12.26 7.53 1.34
C VAL A 25 12.56 6.72 2.60
N TYR A 26 11.60 5.90 3.04
CA TYR A 26 11.78 5.03 4.21
C TYR A 26 12.91 4.03 4.00
N GLN A 27 12.98 3.38 2.83
CA GLN A 27 14.04 2.44 2.49
C GLN A 27 15.41 3.11 2.56
N LYS A 28 15.54 4.33 2.03
CA LYS A 28 16.81 5.05 2.06
C LYS A 28 17.28 5.30 3.51
N LEU A 29 16.39 5.81 4.36
CA LEU A 29 16.70 6.03 5.79
C LEU A 29 17.03 4.72 6.52
N TYR A 30 16.32 3.65 6.18
CA TYR A 30 16.56 2.32 6.76
C TYR A 30 17.94 1.79 6.37
N ILE A 31 18.31 1.90 5.09
CA ILE A 31 19.62 1.47 4.57
C ILE A 31 20.77 2.27 5.19
N GLU A 32 20.59 3.57 5.41
CA GLU A 32 21.61 4.41 6.07
C GLU A 32 21.89 3.98 7.51
N THR A 33 20.96 3.27 8.16
CA THR A 33 21.10 2.81 9.55
C THR A 33 21.46 1.33 9.67
N VAL A 34 21.05 0.50 8.72
CA VAL A 34 21.12 -0.96 8.81
C VAL A 34 21.98 -1.60 7.71
N GLY A 35 22.34 -0.85 6.66
CA GLY A 35 23.08 -1.34 5.49
C GLY A 35 22.18 -1.68 4.30
N GLU A 36 22.77 -1.85 3.11
CA GLU A 36 22.05 -1.98 1.82
C GLU A 36 21.25 -3.28 1.62
N GLY A 37 21.34 -4.24 2.54
CA GLY A 37 21.10 -5.67 2.31
C GLY A 37 19.87 -6.08 1.46
N PHE A 38 18.76 -5.35 1.48
CA PHE A 38 17.50 -5.77 0.85
C PHE A 38 17.16 -5.08 -0.48
N VAL A 39 18.04 -4.25 -1.05
CA VAL A 39 17.76 -3.49 -2.29
C VAL A 39 17.41 -4.37 -3.49
N ASN A 40 17.91 -5.60 -3.56
CA ASN A 40 17.61 -6.54 -4.64
C ASN A 40 16.20 -7.16 -4.49
N ILE A 41 15.72 -7.32 -3.26
CA ILE A 41 14.40 -7.90 -2.96
C ILE A 41 13.34 -6.80 -3.02
N ALA A 42 13.54 -5.74 -2.21
CA ALA A 42 12.72 -4.54 -2.18
C ALA A 42 13.26 -3.50 -3.17
N SER A 43 13.42 -3.89 -4.43
CA SER A 43 13.88 -2.94 -5.47
C SER A 43 12.88 -1.80 -5.67
N THR A 44 13.36 -0.67 -6.18
CA THR A 44 12.51 0.49 -6.52
C THR A 44 11.31 0.09 -7.37
N ALA A 45 11.52 -0.78 -8.36
CA ALA A 45 10.47 -1.27 -9.22
C ALA A 45 9.44 -2.13 -8.45
N ASN A 46 9.89 -3.01 -7.55
CA ASN A 46 9.01 -3.87 -6.76
C ASN A 46 8.17 -3.04 -5.77
N ILE A 47 8.80 -2.07 -5.10
CA ILE A 47 8.13 -1.15 -4.16
C ILE A 47 7.02 -0.37 -4.88
N MET A 48 7.35 0.27 -6.01
CA MET A 48 6.38 1.06 -6.77
C MET A 48 5.24 0.19 -7.31
N LYS A 49 5.55 -1.00 -7.84
CA LYS A 49 4.54 -1.96 -8.31
C LYS A 49 3.62 -2.39 -7.17
N ALA A 50 4.17 -2.77 -6.02
CA ALA A 50 3.37 -3.21 -4.87
C ALA A 50 2.42 -2.10 -4.37
N CYS A 51 2.91 -0.87 -4.26
CA CYS A 51 2.09 0.26 -3.84
C CYS A 51 0.97 0.58 -4.83
N LEU A 52 1.27 0.59 -6.13
CA LEU A 52 0.27 0.80 -7.19
C LEU A 52 -0.77 -0.32 -7.19
N LEU A 53 -0.34 -1.59 -7.17
CA LEU A 53 -1.25 -2.73 -7.15
C LEU A 53 -2.16 -2.71 -5.92
N GLY A 54 -1.61 -2.40 -4.74
CA GLY A 54 -2.38 -2.23 -3.51
C GLY A 54 -3.42 -1.12 -3.62
N ALA A 55 -3.04 0.04 -4.17
CA ALA A 55 -3.95 1.17 -4.35
C ALA A 55 -5.05 0.89 -5.40
N PHE A 56 -4.74 0.19 -6.47
CA PHE A 56 -5.75 -0.24 -7.46
C PHE A 56 -6.69 -1.30 -6.90
N ALA A 57 -6.16 -2.28 -6.13
CA ALA A 57 -6.99 -3.26 -5.44
C ALA A 57 -7.96 -2.57 -4.45
N ALA A 58 -7.48 -1.56 -3.72
CA ALA A 58 -8.30 -0.71 -2.86
C ALA A 58 -9.41 0.01 -3.65
N ALA A 59 -9.09 0.63 -4.79
CA ALA A 59 -10.10 1.30 -5.63
C ALA A 59 -11.15 0.33 -6.19
N ILE A 60 -10.75 -0.86 -6.63
CA ILE A 60 -11.67 -1.91 -7.09
C ILE A 60 -12.55 -2.38 -5.94
N GLY A 61 -11.97 -2.69 -4.78
CA GLY A 61 -12.71 -3.11 -3.59
C GLY A 61 -13.72 -2.07 -3.14
N TYR A 62 -13.32 -0.79 -3.09
CA TYR A 62 -14.22 0.32 -2.77
C TYR A 62 -15.37 0.40 -3.77
N PHE A 63 -15.07 0.32 -5.08
CA PHE A 63 -16.09 0.36 -6.12
C PHE A 63 -17.11 -0.75 -5.95
N LEU A 64 -16.67 -2.00 -5.78
CA LEU A 64 -17.54 -3.17 -5.62
C LEU A 64 -18.41 -3.05 -4.37
N LEU A 65 -17.84 -2.66 -3.23
CA LEU A 65 -18.61 -2.41 -2.01
C LEU A 65 -19.63 -1.29 -2.21
N SER A 66 -19.31 -0.28 -3.02
CA SER A 66 -20.23 0.82 -3.31
C SER A 66 -21.47 0.41 -4.11
N LEU A 67 -21.39 -0.69 -4.85
CA LEU A 67 -22.54 -1.27 -5.56
C LEU A 67 -23.53 -1.92 -4.60
N VAL A 68 -23.05 -2.47 -3.47
CA VAL A 68 -23.85 -3.29 -2.55
C VAL A 68 -24.27 -2.49 -1.30
N LEU A 69 -23.32 -1.79 -0.67
CA LEU A 69 -23.50 -1.19 0.65
C LEU A 69 -23.98 0.27 0.63
N LYS A 70 -23.99 0.90 -0.55
CA LYS A 70 -24.48 2.27 -0.78
C LYS A 70 -23.93 3.27 0.27
N GLY A 71 -24.76 3.78 1.17
CA GLY A 71 -24.39 4.78 2.18
C GLY A 71 -23.40 4.32 3.25
N LYS A 72 -23.17 3.00 3.40
CA LYS A 72 -22.23 2.45 4.40
C LYS A 72 -20.85 2.12 3.83
N THR A 73 -20.62 2.38 2.54
CA THR A 73 -19.41 1.96 1.82
C THR A 73 -18.13 2.45 2.49
N GLU A 74 -18.04 3.76 2.77
CA GLU A 74 -16.82 4.36 3.33
C GLU A 74 -16.43 3.73 4.66
N MET A 75 -17.40 3.59 5.58
CA MET A 75 -17.17 2.99 6.90
C MET A 75 -16.69 1.54 6.78
N VAL A 76 -17.40 0.72 6.01
CA VAL A 76 -17.06 -0.71 5.87
C VAL A 76 -15.74 -0.88 5.12
N PHE A 77 -15.51 -0.11 4.07
CA PHE A 77 -14.26 -0.14 3.32
C PHE A 77 -13.07 0.24 4.19
N ASN A 78 -13.14 1.32 4.98
CA ASN A 78 -12.02 1.75 5.80
C ASN A 78 -11.67 0.69 6.86
N ILE A 79 -12.66 0.05 7.48
CA ILE A 79 -12.43 -1.07 8.41
C ILE A 79 -11.74 -2.23 7.68
N LEU A 80 -12.27 -2.66 6.52
CA LEU A 80 -11.68 -3.74 5.75
C LEU A 80 -10.26 -3.40 5.30
N PHE A 81 -10.00 -2.15 4.89
CA PHE A 81 -8.69 -1.76 4.39
C PHE A 81 -7.64 -1.76 5.50
N VAL A 82 -7.99 -1.28 6.70
CA VAL A 82 -7.12 -1.41 7.88
C VAL A 82 -6.80 -2.88 8.17
N VAL A 83 -7.82 -3.74 8.22
CA VAL A 83 -7.65 -5.18 8.49
C VAL A 83 -6.77 -5.83 7.43
N LEU A 84 -6.99 -5.52 6.15
CA LEU A 84 -6.20 -6.06 5.04
C LEU A 84 -4.76 -5.54 5.05
N SER A 85 -4.53 -4.26 5.39
CA SER A 85 -3.18 -3.72 5.56
C SER A 85 -2.44 -4.43 6.68
N ILE A 86 -3.07 -4.64 7.83
CA ILE A 86 -2.48 -5.45 8.93
C ILE A 86 -2.23 -6.88 8.46
N ALA A 87 -3.20 -7.53 7.81
CA ALA A 87 -3.02 -8.89 7.30
C ALA A 87 -1.87 -8.99 6.27
N SER A 88 -1.67 -7.95 5.47
CA SER A 88 -0.63 -7.94 4.45
C SER A 88 0.78 -7.98 5.03
N ILE A 89 0.99 -7.53 6.27
CA ILE A 89 2.30 -7.60 6.95
C ILE A 89 2.71 -9.04 7.28
N LEU A 90 1.77 -10.00 7.25
CA LEU A 90 2.09 -11.41 7.40
C LEU A 90 2.98 -11.92 6.26
N GLN A 91 2.93 -11.28 5.09
CA GLN A 91 3.77 -11.64 3.96
C GLN A 91 5.25 -11.38 4.24
N PRO A 92 5.71 -10.16 4.59
CA PRO A 92 7.12 -9.93 4.91
C PRO A 92 7.59 -10.67 6.18
N ILE A 93 6.70 -10.95 7.15
CA ILE A 93 7.06 -11.73 8.34
C ILE A 93 7.35 -13.20 8.01
N LYS A 94 6.59 -13.79 7.07
CA LYS A 94 6.73 -15.21 6.67
C LYS A 94 7.64 -15.43 5.47
N PHE A 95 8.15 -14.37 4.86
CA PHE A 95 8.93 -14.47 3.63
C PHE A 95 10.27 -15.15 3.92
N MET A 96 10.51 -16.31 3.29
CA MET A 96 11.80 -16.97 3.36
C MET A 96 12.76 -16.29 2.40
N LEU A 97 13.79 -15.66 2.95
CA LEU A 97 14.84 -15.01 2.19
C LEU A 97 15.88 -16.02 1.69
N PRO A 98 16.62 -15.70 0.62
CA PRO A 98 17.75 -16.52 0.17
C PRO A 98 18.76 -16.77 1.30
N LEU A 99 19.41 -17.94 1.29
CA LEU A 99 20.35 -18.33 2.35
C LEU A 99 21.60 -17.43 2.40
N GLU A 100 21.91 -16.78 1.28
CA GLU A 100 23.02 -15.86 1.12
C GLU A 100 22.69 -14.44 1.61
N GLN A 101 21.44 -14.17 2.00
CA GLN A 101 21.02 -12.88 2.53
C GLN A 101 21.60 -12.68 3.92
N GLU A 102 22.42 -11.65 4.09
CA GLU A 102 22.92 -11.25 5.39
C GLU A 102 21.80 -10.63 6.24
N SER A 103 21.75 -11.03 7.53
CA SER A 103 20.81 -10.55 8.56
C SER A 103 19.34 -10.50 8.12
N PRO A 104 18.74 -11.64 7.66
CA PRO A 104 17.39 -11.69 7.11
C PRO A 104 16.29 -11.24 8.09
N GLU A 105 16.55 -11.32 9.40
CA GLU A 105 15.66 -10.85 10.47
C GLU A 105 15.38 -9.33 10.43
N LEU A 106 16.17 -8.56 9.69
CA LEU A 106 16.00 -7.11 9.53
C LEU A 106 14.97 -6.76 8.46
N PHE A 107 14.66 -7.69 7.54
CA PHE A 107 13.72 -7.44 6.44
C PHE A 107 12.30 -7.04 6.88
N PRO A 108 11.69 -7.66 7.91
CA PRO A 108 10.40 -7.19 8.42
C PRO A 108 10.45 -5.75 8.91
N GLY A 109 11.58 -5.30 9.49
CA GLY A 109 11.77 -3.91 9.90
C GLY A 109 11.65 -2.92 8.74
N LEU A 110 12.16 -3.30 7.56
CA LEU A 110 12.02 -2.53 6.33
C LEU A 110 10.61 -2.62 5.73
N ALA A 111 10.10 -3.83 5.58
CA ALA A 111 8.91 -4.07 4.76
C ALA A 111 7.60 -3.74 5.50
N VAL A 112 7.47 -4.08 6.79
CA VAL A 112 6.21 -3.93 7.54
C VAL A 112 5.66 -2.51 7.50
N PRO A 113 6.46 -1.43 7.72
CA PRO A 113 5.95 -0.06 7.64
C PRO A 113 5.40 0.31 6.25
N MET A 114 6.04 -0.18 5.18
CA MET A 114 5.65 0.14 3.80
C MET A 114 4.24 -0.35 3.44
N HIS A 115 3.81 -1.47 4.04
CA HIS A 115 2.48 -2.04 3.82
C HIS A 115 1.32 -1.16 4.33
N PHE A 116 1.59 -0.21 5.24
CA PHE A 116 0.58 0.71 5.75
C PHE A 116 0.42 1.96 4.89
N PHE A 117 1.42 2.32 4.07
CA PHE A 117 1.38 3.57 3.31
C PHE A 117 0.21 3.66 2.32
N PRO A 118 -0.20 2.59 1.59
CA PRO A 118 -1.39 2.67 0.74
C PRO A 118 -2.67 3.00 1.50
N ALA A 119 -2.87 2.43 2.69
CA ALA A 119 -4.05 2.74 3.51
C ALA A 119 -4.00 4.16 4.06
N LEU A 120 -2.86 4.59 4.59
CA LEU A 120 -2.66 5.96 5.08
C LEU A 120 -2.85 6.99 3.95
N GLY A 121 -2.26 6.73 2.78
CA GLY A 121 -2.41 7.55 1.60
C GLY A 121 -3.86 7.63 1.14
N TRP A 122 -4.60 6.51 1.16
CA TRP A 122 -6.03 6.51 0.87
C TRP A 122 -6.82 7.35 1.86
N PHE A 123 -6.64 7.15 3.16
CA PHE A 123 -7.35 7.92 4.18
C PHE A 123 -7.04 9.42 4.10
N ALA A 124 -5.82 9.78 3.75
CA ALA A 124 -5.42 11.17 3.54
C ALA A 124 -6.00 11.79 2.27
N LEU A 125 -5.98 11.07 1.14
CA LEU A 125 -6.35 11.63 -0.17
C LEU A 125 -7.85 11.49 -0.50
N ARG A 126 -8.51 10.44 0.00
CA ARG A 126 -9.93 10.15 -0.28
C ARG A 126 -10.87 11.33 0.02
N PRO A 127 -10.71 12.11 1.11
CA PRO A 127 -11.54 13.27 1.41
C PRO A 127 -11.52 14.36 0.32
N PHE A 128 -10.40 14.54 -0.41
CA PHE A 128 -10.29 15.54 -1.48
C PHE A 128 -11.18 15.24 -2.68
N PHE A 129 -11.61 14.00 -2.85
CA PHE A 129 -12.55 13.59 -3.89
C PHE A 129 -14.02 13.72 -3.46
N GLY A 130 -14.26 13.95 -2.17
CA GLY A 130 -15.59 14.23 -1.59
C GLY A 130 -16.66 13.19 -1.95
N LYS A 131 -17.88 13.68 -2.19
CA LYS A 131 -19.04 12.88 -2.66
C LYS A 131 -18.96 12.48 -4.13
N SER A 132 -17.90 12.86 -4.85
CA SER A 132 -17.78 12.58 -6.30
C SER A 132 -17.48 11.11 -6.60
N ILE A 133 -17.02 10.36 -5.60
CA ILE A 133 -16.81 8.90 -5.62
C ILE A 133 -17.40 8.29 -4.34
#